data_AF-A0A8J7H7S1-F1
#
_entry.id   AF-A0A8J7H7S1-F1
#
_cell.length_a   1.000
_cell.length_b   1.000
_cell.length_c   1.000
_cell.angle_alpha   90.00
_cell.angle_beta   90.00
_cell.angle_gamma   90.00
#
_symmetry.space_group_name_H-M   'P 1'
#
loop_
_entity.id
_entity.type
_entity.pdbx_description
1 polymer ?
#
loop_
_entity_poly.entity_id
_entity_poly.type
_entity_poly.pdbx_seq_one_letter_code
_entity_poly.pdbx_strand_id
1 'polypeptide(L)'
;MVDISEISLLDILPQNLAQDPDMIAMSQVIDNEIRTINRLIPQVTLYGFIDGLDSAVLDHLAWQWNVDTWRDSCPVSLKRSVFKSITRTKRIKGTRKAVEEAVSILGGDVNITEWFETNPPG
;
A
#
# COMPACT_ATOMS: atom_id res chain seq x y z
N MET A 1 21.02 -17.06 9.37
CA MET A 1 21.12 -15.87 8.50
C MET A 1 20.82 -14.67 9.40
N VAL A 2 21.73 -13.70 9.50
CA VAL A 2 21.55 -12.53 10.36
C VAL A 2 20.53 -11.60 9.70
N ASP A 3 19.59 -11.05 10.48
CA ASP A 3 18.66 -10.03 10.00
C ASP A 3 19.37 -8.68 9.93
N ILE A 4 19.39 -8.07 8.74
CA ILE A 4 20.08 -6.79 8.51
C ILE A 4 19.44 -5.64 9.29
N SER A 5 18.17 -5.75 9.71
CA SER A 5 17.52 -4.71 10.52
C SER A 5 18.00 -4.67 11.97
N GLU A 6 18.62 -5.76 12.45
CA GLU A 6 19.03 -5.93 13.85
C GLU A 6 20.54 -5.80 14.06
N ILE A 7 21.31 -5.59 12.99
CA ILE A 7 22.77 -5.40 13.06
C ILE A 7 23.08 -4.04 13.68
N SER A 8 24.01 -4.03 14.65
CA SER A 8 24.61 -2.82 15.19
C SER A 8 25.85 -2.44 14.40
N LEU A 9 26.16 -1.14 14.31
CA LEU A 9 27.45 -0.70 13.80
C LEU A 9 28.63 -1.29 14.58
N LEU A 10 28.46 -1.64 15.86
CA LEU A 10 29.48 -2.33 16.65
C LEU A 10 29.85 -3.70 16.08
N ASP A 11 28.90 -4.40 15.45
CA ASP A 11 29.10 -5.73 14.88
C ASP A 11 29.99 -5.70 13.62
N ILE A 12 30.13 -4.52 12.99
CA ILE A 12 30.90 -4.34 11.75
C ILE A 12 32.20 -3.58 11.94
N LEU A 13 32.47 -3.03 13.14
CA LEU A 13 33.70 -2.31 13.41
C LEU A 13 34.92 -3.25 13.40
N PRO A 14 36.07 -2.79 12.89
CA PRO A 14 37.31 -3.53 13.04
C PRO A 14 37.76 -3.53 14.51
N GLN A 15 38.44 -4.60 14.93
CA GLN A 15 38.76 -4.86 16.34
C GLN A 15 39.55 -3.74 17.03
N ASN A 16 40.37 -3.00 16.28
CA ASN A 16 41.15 -1.87 16.79
C ASN A 16 40.27 -0.65 17.17
N LEU A 17 39.08 -0.53 16.57
CA LEU A 17 38.13 0.56 16.85
C LEU A 17 37.02 0.12 17.81
N ALA A 18 36.68 -1.17 17.84
CA ALA A 18 35.64 -1.72 18.72
C ALA A 18 35.98 -1.66 20.23
N GLN A 19 37.23 -1.33 20.58
CA GLN A 19 37.69 -1.16 21.97
C GLN A 19 37.76 0.31 22.40
N ASP A 20 37.62 1.25 21.46
CA ASP A 20 37.69 2.68 21.75
C ASP A 20 36.36 3.17 22.34
N PRO A 21 36.33 3.71 23.58
CA PRO A 21 35.11 4.19 24.22
C PRO A 21 34.35 5.25 23.40
N ASP A 22 35.06 6.13 22.69
CA ASP A 22 34.44 7.18 21.88
C ASP A 22 33.77 6.58 20.65
N MET A 23 34.41 5.57 20.03
CA MET A 23 33.83 4.85 18.91
C MET A 23 32.60 4.07 19.32
N ILE A 24 32.62 3.42 20.50
CA ILE A 24 31.46 2.69 21.02
C ILE A 24 30.27 3.64 21.22
N ALA A 25 30.51 4.79 21.86
CA ALA A 25 29.48 5.80 22.08
C ALA A 25 28.92 6.32 20.75
N MET A 26 29.78 6.58 19.77
CA MET A 26 29.37 7.05 18.45
C MET A 26 28.52 6.02 17.70
N SER A 27 28.92 4.76 17.68
CA SER A 27 28.13 3.68 17.05
C SER A 27 26.72 3.57 17.63
N GLN A 28 26.58 3.66 18.96
CA GLN A 28 25.27 3.60 19.61
C GLN A 28 24.35 4.77 19.21
N VAL A 29 24.90 5.97 19.08
CA VAL A 29 24.14 7.15 18.63
C VAL A 29 23.69 6.97 17.18
N ILE A 30 24.59 6.57 16.29
CA ILE A 30 24.27 6.39 14.87
C ILE A 30 23.26 5.24 14.68
N ASP A 31 23.39 4.14 15.43
CA ASP A 31 22.45 3.02 15.37
C ASP A 31 21.01 3.45 15.67
N ASN A 32 20.81 4.40 16.59
CA ASN A 32 19.47 4.94 16.87
C ASN A 32 18.89 5.70 15.67
N GLU A 33 19.71 6.48 14.98
CA GLU A 33 19.30 7.20 13.77
C GLU A 33 19.03 6.23 12.61
N ILE A 34 19.92 5.26 12.39
CA ILE A 34 19.72 4.21 11.38
C ILE A 34 18.43 3.44 11.65
N ARG A 35 18.16 3.06 12.90
CA ARG A 35 16.91 2.37 13.27
C ARG A 35 15.69 3.23 13.01
N THR A 36 15.79 4.53 13.23
CA THR A 36 14.71 5.48 12.91
C THR A 36 14.46 5.54 11.41
N ILE A 37 15.51 5.65 10.59
CA ILE A 37 15.42 5.61 9.13
C ILE A 37 14.84 4.29 8.63
N ASN A 38 15.31 3.15 9.17
CA ASN A 38 14.84 1.82 8.78
C ASN A 38 13.33 1.64 9.00
N ARG A 39 12.75 2.25 10.04
CA ARG A 39 11.29 2.24 10.26
C ARG A 39 10.50 3.00 9.21
N LEU A 40 11.13 3.95 8.51
CA LEU A 40 10.51 4.73 7.44
C LEU A 40 10.61 4.03 6.07
N ILE A 41 11.57 3.11 5.87
CA ILE A 41 11.76 2.40 4.59
C ILE A 41 10.49 1.72 4.07
N PRO A 42 9.67 1.03 4.88
CA PRO A 42 8.43 0.43 4.37
C PRO A 42 7.46 1.46 3.77
N GLN A 43 7.48 2.70 4.26
CA GLN A 43 6.56 3.76 3.84
C GLN A 43 6.87 4.27 2.43
N VAL A 44 8.12 4.18 1.96
CA VAL A 44 8.45 4.55 0.57
C VAL A 44 8.03 3.48 -0.45
N THR A 45 7.65 2.29 0.00
CA THR A 45 7.24 1.19 -0.86
C THR A 45 5.75 1.27 -1.16
N LEU A 46 5.35 2.18 -2.05
CA LEU A 46 3.92 2.45 -2.33
C LEU A 46 3.15 1.20 -2.76
N TYR A 47 3.52 0.58 -3.89
CA TYR A 47 2.74 -0.53 -4.45
C TYR A 47 2.93 -1.86 -3.71
N GLY A 48 4.07 -2.06 -3.04
CA GLY A 48 4.36 -3.28 -2.28
C GLY A 48 3.82 -3.27 -0.84
N PHE A 49 3.42 -2.12 -0.31
CA PHE A 49 3.01 -1.95 1.08
C PHE A 49 1.64 -1.29 1.25
N ILE A 50 0.70 -1.56 0.33
CA ILE A 50 -0.66 -0.98 0.34
C ILE A 50 -1.37 -1.14 1.70
N ASP A 51 -1.16 -2.26 2.40
CA ASP A 51 -1.79 -2.51 3.70
C ASP A 51 -1.30 -1.63 4.84
N GLY A 52 -0.14 -1.00 4.71
CA GLY A 52 0.38 -0.07 5.70
C GLY A 52 0.26 1.40 5.31
N LEU A 53 -0.18 1.71 4.09
CA LEU A 53 -0.39 3.10 3.66
C LEU A 53 -1.54 3.75 4.41
N ASP A 54 -1.36 5.03 4.75
CA ASP A 54 -2.41 5.85 5.33
C ASP A 54 -3.46 6.28 4.29
N SER A 55 -4.53 6.91 4.76
CA SER A 55 -5.63 7.35 3.89
C SER A 55 -5.19 8.39 2.86
N ALA A 56 -4.32 9.33 3.24
CA ALA A 56 -3.93 10.45 2.39
C ALA A 56 -3.08 9.97 1.20
N VAL A 57 -2.14 9.05 1.46
CA VAL A 57 -1.34 8.43 0.40
C VAL A 57 -2.25 7.61 -0.53
N LEU A 58 -3.22 6.87 0.02
CA LEU A 58 -4.18 6.12 -0.79
C LEU A 58 -5.04 7.04 -1.68
N ASP A 59 -5.43 8.22 -1.19
CA ASP A 59 -6.19 9.21 -1.97
C ASP A 59 -5.36 9.77 -3.14
N HIS A 60 -4.08 10.09 -2.90
CA HIS A 60 -3.17 10.50 -3.96
C HIS A 60 -2.94 9.39 -5.00
N LEU A 61 -2.79 8.15 -4.55
CA LEU A 61 -2.68 7.00 -5.44
C LEU A 61 -3.95 6.79 -6.27
N ALA A 62 -5.13 6.94 -5.66
CA ALA A 62 -6.40 6.83 -6.36
C ALA A 62 -6.56 7.91 -7.43
N TRP A 63 -6.14 9.15 -7.15
CA TRP A 63 -6.07 10.21 -8.14
C TRP A 63 -5.10 9.88 -9.28
N GLN A 64 -3.87 9.45 -8.96
CA GLN A 64 -2.86 9.08 -9.96
C GLN A 64 -3.35 7.97 -10.89
N TRP A 65 -4.08 6.99 -10.35
CA TRP A 65 -4.63 5.88 -11.11
C TRP A 65 -5.99 6.18 -11.74
N ASN A 66 -6.56 7.37 -11.51
CA ASN A 66 -7.90 7.74 -11.96
C ASN A 66 -8.94 6.65 -11.59
N VAL A 67 -9.06 6.35 -10.30
CA VAL A 67 -9.96 5.32 -9.78
C VAL A 67 -11.40 5.83 -9.85
N ASP A 68 -12.27 5.11 -10.56
CA ASP A 68 -13.67 5.52 -10.76
C ASP A 68 -14.52 5.32 -9.49
N THR A 69 -14.24 4.28 -8.70
CA THR A 69 -15.02 3.88 -7.52
C THR A 69 -14.41 4.38 -6.21
N TRP A 70 -14.15 5.69 -6.12
CA TRP A 70 -13.49 6.31 -4.97
C TRP A 70 -14.31 7.42 -4.33
N ARG A 71 -14.18 7.55 -3.00
CA ARG A 71 -14.62 8.72 -2.21
C ARG A 71 -13.62 8.93 -1.06
N ASP A 72 -13.31 10.19 -0.77
CA ASP A 72 -12.40 10.56 0.32
C ASP A 72 -12.91 10.07 1.68
N SER A 73 -14.24 9.99 1.83
CA SER A 73 -14.93 9.49 3.02
C SER A 73 -14.91 7.96 3.18
N CYS A 74 -14.35 7.21 2.22
CA CYS A 74 -14.27 5.75 2.32
C CYS A 74 -13.38 5.32 3.50
N PRO A 75 -13.76 4.25 4.25
CA PRO A 75 -12.87 3.65 5.23
C PRO A 75 -11.54 3.20 4.60
N VAL A 76 -10.44 3.32 5.35
CA VAL A 76 -9.09 2.95 4.86
C VAL A 76 -9.03 1.49 4.38
N SER A 77 -9.74 0.59 5.06
CA SER A 77 -9.84 -0.82 4.65
C SER A 77 -10.45 -0.96 3.25
N LEU A 78 -11.51 -0.20 2.95
CA LEU A 78 -12.15 -0.19 1.64
C LEU A 78 -11.22 0.41 0.58
N LYS A 79 -10.58 1.56 0.89
CA LYS A 79 -9.59 2.21 0.02
C LYS A 79 -8.49 1.23 -0.42
N ARG A 80 -7.94 0.45 0.52
CA ARG A 80 -6.93 -0.59 0.25
C ARG A 80 -7.46 -1.69 -0.66
N SER A 81 -8.66 -2.20 -0.39
CA SER A 81 -9.30 -3.25 -1.21
C SER A 81 -9.53 -2.79 -2.65
N VAL A 82 -10.08 -1.59 -2.83
CA VAL A 82 -10.30 -0.97 -4.15
C VAL A 82 -8.99 -0.81 -4.92
N PHE A 83 -7.96 -0.29 -4.25
CA PHE A 83 -6.68 -0.07 -4.91
C PHE A 83 -6.01 -1.39 -5.32
N LYS A 84 -6.12 -2.45 -4.51
CA LYS A 84 -5.61 -3.78 -4.87
C LYS A 84 -6.31 -4.40 -6.08
N SER A 85 -7.60 -4.12 -6.30
CA SER A 85 -8.36 -4.66 -7.44
C SER A 85 -8.26 -3.80 -8.71
N ILE A 86 -7.70 -2.58 -8.63
CA ILE A 86 -7.82 -1.57 -9.70
C ILE A 86 -7.30 -2.04 -11.05
N THR A 87 -6.15 -2.74 -11.07
CA THR A 87 -5.53 -3.23 -12.30
C THR A 87 -6.45 -4.21 -13.02
N ARG A 88 -7.12 -5.10 -12.28
CA ARG A 88 -8.08 -6.04 -12.84
C ARG A 88 -9.31 -5.29 -13.36
N THR A 89 -9.91 -4.43 -12.54
CA THR A 89 -11.13 -3.69 -12.90
C THR A 89 -10.92 -2.84 -14.16
N LYS A 90 -9.79 -2.14 -14.27
CA LYS A 90 -9.47 -1.34 -15.47
C LYS A 90 -9.30 -2.20 -16.72
N ARG A 91 -8.71 -3.39 -16.62
CA ARG A 91 -8.54 -4.31 -17.76
C ARG A 91 -9.85 -4.82 -18.33
N ILE A 92 -10.90 -4.94 -17.51
CA ILE A 92 -12.22 -5.43 -17.92
C ILE A 92 -13.28 -4.33 -17.95
N LYS A 93 -12.88 -3.06 -17.92
CA LYS A 93 -13.80 -1.91 -17.90
C LYS A 93 -14.73 -1.98 -19.12
N GLY A 94 -16.03 -1.76 -18.88
CA GLY A 94 -17.08 -1.87 -19.90
C GLY A 94 -17.76 -3.24 -19.98
N THR A 95 -17.30 -4.23 -19.21
CA THR A 95 -18.01 -5.52 -19.09
C THR A 95 -19.06 -5.47 -17.97
N ARG A 96 -20.10 -6.31 -18.08
CA ARG A 96 -21.07 -6.56 -17.00
C ARG A 96 -20.37 -6.84 -15.67
N LYS A 97 -19.31 -7.66 -15.70
CA LYS A 97 -18.56 -8.02 -14.50
C LYS A 97 -17.90 -6.82 -13.82
N ALA A 98 -17.38 -5.86 -14.59
CA ALA A 98 -16.81 -4.64 -14.04
C ALA A 98 -17.86 -3.78 -13.32
N VAL A 99 -19.09 -3.75 -13.83
CA VAL A 99 -20.23 -3.05 -13.19
C VAL A 99 -20.62 -3.75 -11.89
N GLU A 100 -20.75 -5.07 -11.90
CA GLU A 100 -21.06 -5.86 -10.70
C GLU A 100 -19.99 -5.68 -9.61
N GLU A 101 -18.71 -5.77 -9.96
CA GLU A 101 -17.59 -5.57 -9.02
C GLU A 101 -17.60 -4.15 -8.43
N ALA A 102 -17.85 -3.13 -9.26
CA ALA A 102 -17.92 -1.73 -8.81
C ALA A 102 -19.04 -1.50 -7.78
N VAL A 103 -20.22 -2.09 -7.99
CA VAL A 103 -21.36 -1.94 -7.06
C VAL A 103 -21.14 -2.75 -5.78
N SER A 104 -20.62 -3.98 -5.90
CA SER A 104 -20.32 -4.84 -4.75
C SER A 104 -19.30 -4.21 -3.80
N ILE A 105 -18.28 -3.54 -4.34
CA ILE A 105 -17.30 -2.77 -3.56
C ILE A 105 -17.96 -1.69 -2.71
N LEU A 106 -19.02 -1.07 -3.21
CA LEU A 106 -19.77 -0.03 -2.49
C LEU A 106 -20.79 -0.62 -1.49
N GLY A 107 -20.84 -1.95 -1.35
CA GLY A 107 -21.77 -2.65 -0.46
C GLY A 107 -23.20 -2.75 -1.01
N GLY A 108 -23.38 -2.54 -2.31
CA GLY A 108 -24.67 -2.69 -2.98
C GLY A 108 -24.79 -4.03 -3.69
N ASP A 109 -26.03 -4.45 -3.91
CA ASP A 109 -26.39 -5.51 -4.86
C ASP A 109 -26.93 -4.86 -6.14
N VAL A 110 -26.55 -5.41 -7.29
CA VAL A 110 -27.03 -4.94 -8.59
C VAL A 110 -27.73 -6.07 -9.33
N ASN A 111 -28.90 -5.77 -9.88
CA ASN A 111 -29.52 -6.59 -10.90
C ASN A 111 -29.37 -5.87 -12.24
N ILE A 112 -28.64 -6.48 -13.17
CA ILE A 112 -28.37 -5.92 -14.50
C ILE A 112 -29.29 -6.61 -15.48
N THR A 113 -30.13 -5.81 -16.14
CA THR A 113 -31.00 -6.25 -17.24
C THR A 113 -30.42 -5.73 -18.55
N GLU A 114 -30.14 -6.64 -19.48
CA GLU A 114 -29.69 -6.29 -20.81
C GLU A 114 -30.88 -5.92 -21.70
N TRP A 115 -30.65 -5.09 -22.73
CA TRP A 115 -31.72 -4.58 -23.60
C TRP A 115 -32.56 -5.71 -24.24
N PHE A 116 -31.94 -6.85 -24.57
CA PHE A 116 -32.62 -8.01 -25.16
C PHE A 116 -33.42 -8.85 -24.15
N GLU A 117 -33.30 -8.59 -22.85
CA GLU A 117 -34.07 -9.26 -21.79
C GLU A 117 -35.41 -8.55 -21.53
N THR A 118 -35.63 -7.36 -22.12
CA THR A 118 -36.87 -6.58 -22.00
C THR A 118 -37.91 -6.97 -23.06
N ASN A 119 -39.20 -6.68 -22.80
CA ASN A 119 -40.30 -6.93 -23.75
C ASN A 119 -41.21 -5.69 -23.89
N PRO A 120 -41.23 -4.99 -25.05
CA PRO A 120 -40.40 -5.24 -26.24
C PRO A 120 -38.92 -4.91 -25.97
N PRO A 121 -37.97 -5.52 -26.70
CA PRO A 121 -36.55 -5.17 -26.60
C PRO A 121 -36.32 -3.69 -26.92
N GLY A 122 -35.69 -2.94 -26.01
CA GLY A 122 -35.42 -1.50 -26.19
C GLY A 122 -34.63 -0.86 -25.06
#